data_AF-A0A812VAZ8-F1
#
_entry.id   AF-A0A812VAZ8-F1
#
_cell.length_a   1.000
_cell.length_b   1.000
_cell.length_c   1.000
_cell.angle_alpha   90.00
_cell.angle_beta   90.00
_cell.angle_gamma   90.00
#
_symmetry.space_group_name_H-M   'P 1'
#
loop_
_entity.id
_entity.type
_entity.pdbx_description
1 polymer ?
#
loop_
_entity_poly.entity_id
_entity_poly.type
_entity_poly.pdbx_seq_one_letter_code
_entity_poly.pdbx_strand_id
1 'polypeptide(L)'
;MPPAVFTFYAPHPHTVDATEDEILQRLENFPVTNAVIDFPRQGGNVQVEPEMGLYCDIVYTKDGRAVERLVPRRIAAFNDCSIRQLDGSSKLSEKKNWGFGSKGISLRSFRINSISRGSYVDQLCMASYIKRGDQTFDYSIPAPARNYLLFHDALLDWIVERINTQTDTDKWEEIFPRLVQSDYPVSMWIALGAGEYTDWGNNNFLQPKDETLVLIYDEKRYPKGPSAGLVESLFQDFDAPEGIIALHQTFV
;
A
#
# COMPACT_ATOMS: atom_id res chain seq x y z
N MET A 1 -2.47 12.00 -14.94
CA MET A 1 -1.38 11.77 -13.95
C MET A 1 -1.95 11.96 -12.56
N PRO A 2 -1.51 11.18 -11.56
CA PRO A 2 -1.90 11.39 -10.17
C PRO A 2 -1.52 12.81 -9.71
N PRO A 3 -2.32 13.42 -8.82
CA PRO A 3 -2.15 14.83 -8.45
C PRO A 3 -1.03 15.07 -7.41
N ALA A 4 -0.76 14.09 -6.53
CA ALA A 4 0.12 14.23 -5.39
C ALA A 4 0.51 12.84 -4.82
N VAL A 5 1.55 12.79 -3.98
CA VAL A 5 1.92 11.63 -3.18
C VAL A 5 1.40 11.82 -1.75
N PHE A 6 0.72 10.81 -1.21
CA PHE A 6 0.22 10.81 0.16
C PHE A 6 1.27 10.18 1.09
N THR A 7 1.78 10.95 2.06
CA THR A 7 2.69 10.44 3.10
C THR A 7 1.86 9.93 4.27
N PHE A 8 1.81 8.61 4.48
CA PHE A 8 0.98 8.04 5.54
C PHE A 8 1.74 7.61 6.80
N TYR A 9 3.06 7.43 6.72
CA TYR A 9 3.91 7.13 7.88
C TYR A 9 5.38 7.50 7.61
N ALA A 10 5.97 8.29 8.50
CA ALA A 10 7.38 8.61 8.52
C ALA A 10 7.81 8.66 10.00
N PRO A 11 8.52 7.64 10.51
CA PRO A 11 8.89 7.63 11.92
C PRO A 11 9.83 8.80 12.18
N HIS A 12 9.49 9.62 13.16
CA HIS A 12 10.41 10.64 13.66
C HIS A 12 11.57 9.91 14.37
N PRO A 13 12.85 10.27 14.14
CA PRO A 13 13.96 9.87 14.98
C PRO A 13 13.77 10.64 16.29
N HIS A 14 14.05 10.00 17.40
CA HIS A 14 13.95 10.60 18.73
C HIS A 14 14.65 11.98 18.77
N THR A 15 13.90 13.08 18.62
CA THR A 15 14.42 14.41 18.94
C THR A 15 14.35 14.59 20.44
N VAL A 16 15.48 15.01 21.00
CA VAL A 16 15.77 15.14 22.43
C VAL A 16 14.86 16.15 23.16
N ASP A 17 14.02 16.88 22.42
CA ASP A 17 13.14 17.95 22.92
C ASP A 17 11.64 17.73 22.64
N ALA A 18 11.24 16.60 22.06
CA ALA A 18 9.81 16.28 21.95
C ALA A 18 9.30 15.79 23.32
N THR A 19 8.13 16.27 23.72
CA THR A 19 7.50 15.79 24.96
C THR A 19 7.15 14.30 24.81
N GLU A 20 7.14 13.57 25.93
CA GLU A 20 6.76 12.15 25.94
C GLU A 20 5.38 11.94 25.31
N ASP A 21 4.43 12.85 25.54
CA ASP A 21 3.09 12.84 24.92
C ASP A 21 3.12 13.03 23.40
N GLU A 22 3.98 13.91 22.87
CA GLU A 22 4.14 14.08 21.42
C GLU A 22 4.82 12.88 20.77
N ILE A 23 5.75 12.24 21.48
CA ILE A 23 6.41 11.00 21.05
C ILE A 23 5.38 9.86 21.04
N LEU A 24 4.58 9.74 22.09
CA LEU A 24 3.51 8.73 22.21
C LEU A 24 2.43 8.95 21.15
N GLN A 25 1.94 10.17 20.94
CA GLN A 25 0.93 10.49 19.93
C GLN A 25 1.42 10.24 18.49
N ARG A 26 2.73 10.35 18.23
CA ARG A 26 3.35 10.02 16.92
C ARG A 26 3.62 8.52 16.75
N LEU A 27 3.87 7.80 17.84
CA LEU A 27 4.17 6.36 17.89
C LEU A 27 2.93 5.49 18.15
N GLU A 28 1.77 6.09 18.37
CA GLU A 28 0.60 5.41 18.89
C GLU A 28 -0.12 4.48 17.90
N ASN A 29 0.47 4.16 16.73
CA ASN A 29 0.54 2.80 16.18
C ASN A 29 0.95 2.81 14.69
N PHE A 30 1.97 2.04 14.31
CA PHE A 30 2.29 1.80 12.90
C PHE A 30 1.04 1.22 12.19
N PRO A 31 0.49 1.89 11.16
CA PRO A 31 -0.84 1.55 10.65
C PRO A 31 -0.85 0.27 9.82
N VAL A 32 0.33 -0.22 9.42
CA VAL A 32 0.47 -1.36 8.52
C VAL A 32 0.70 -2.64 9.32
N THR A 33 -0.20 -3.61 9.15
CA THR A 33 -0.10 -4.96 9.71
C THR A 33 0.03 -5.99 8.58
N ASN A 34 0.08 -7.27 8.92
CA ASN A 34 0.18 -8.36 7.94
C ASN A 34 -0.95 -9.39 8.01
N ALA A 35 -1.80 -9.33 9.05
CA ALA A 35 -2.80 -10.36 9.32
C ALA A 35 -4.15 -9.82 9.82
N VAL A 36 -4.16 -8.65 10.48
CA VAL A 36 -5.37 -8.12 11.14
C VAL A 36 -5.56 -6.65 10.83
N ILE A 37 -6.76 -6.28 10.40
CA ILE A 37 -7.20 -4.88 10.28
C ILE A 37 -8.18 -4.58 11.42
N ASP A 38 -7.92 -3.55 12.22
CA ASP A 38 -8.86 -3.08 13.24
C ASP A 38 -9.99 -2.31 12.56
N PHE A 39 -11.21 -2.80 12.63
CA PHE A 39 -12.34 -2.16 11.96
C PHE A 39 -12.62 -0.80 12.61
N PRO A 40 -12.77 0.28 11.83
CA PRO A 40 -12.93 1.62 12.40
C PRO A 40 -14.20 1.72 13.24
N ARG A 41 -14.09 2.37 14.41
CA ARG A 41 -15.22 2.60 15.33
C ARG A 41 -16.20 3.66 14.83
N GLN A 42 -15.78 4.48 13.87
CA GLN A 42 -16.54 5.59 13.32
C GLN A 42 -16.39 5.66 11.80
N GLY A 43 -17.38 6.27 11.16
CA GLY A 43 -17.51 6.27 9.71
C GLY A 43 -18.13 4.97 9.20
N GLY A 44 -18.28 4.91 7.89
CA GLY A 44 -18.89 3.79 7.20
C GLY A 44 -18.26 3.56 5.83
N ASN A 45 -18.72 2.50 5.18
CA ASN A 45 -18.28 2.12 3.85
C ASN A 45 -16.76 1.91 3.78
N VAL A 46 -16.23 1.04 4.63
CA VAL A 46 -14.81 0.68 4.63
C VAL A 46 -14.50 -0.14 3.38
N GLN A 47 -13.42 0.20 2.67
CA GLN A 47 -12.99 -0.48 1.46
C GLN A 47 -11.55 -0.99 1.59
N VAL A 48 -11.31 -2.15 0.99
CA VAL A 48 -9.96 -2.61 0.63
C VAL A 48 -9.49 -1.72 -0.52
N GLU A 49 -8.26 -1.20 -0.44
CA GLU A 49 -7.61 -0.56 -1.59
C GLU A 49 -6.43 -1.45 -1.97
N PRO A 50 -6.63 -2.46 -2.84
CA PRO A 50 -5.60 -3.45 -3.14
C PRO A 50 -4.56 -2.82 -4.08
N GLU A 51 -3.29 -2.82 -3.65
CA GLU A 51 -2.20 -2.16 -4.37
C GLU A 51 -0.95 -3.04 -4.45
N MET A 52 -0.06 -2.69 -5.38
CA MET A 52 1.33 -3.12 -5.29
C MET A 52 2.09 -2.13 -4.40
N GLY A 53 2.78 -2.64 -3.39
CA GLY A 53 3.75 -1.87 -2.60
C GLY A 53 5.14 -1.97 -3.24
N LEU A 54 5.81 -0.84 -3.45
CA LEU A 54 7.17 -0.76 -3.97
C LEU A 54 8.14 -0.37 -2.86
N TYR A 55 9.13 -1.21 -2.59
CA TYR A 55 10.25 -0.88 -1.73
C TYR A 55 11.41 -0.32 -2.55
N CYS A 56 11.87 0.87 -2.17
CA CYS A 56 12.98 1.56 -2.80
C CYS A 56 14.05 1.95 -1.77
N ASP A 57 15.32 1.89 -2.19
CA ASP A 57 16.36 2.67 -1.52
C ASP A 57 16.24 4.13 -1.97
N ILE A 58 16.56 5.05 -1.06
CA ILE A 58 16.53 6.50 -1.30
C ILE A 58 17.96 6.97 -1.51
N VAL A 59 18.22 7.66 -2.62
CA VAL A 59 19.50 8.30 -2.89
C VAL A 59 19.32 9.80 -2.81
N TYR A 60 19.95 10.42 -1.83
CA TYR A 60 19.98 11.87 -1.64
C TYR A 60 21.08 12.52 -2.49
N THR A 61 20.89 13.80 -2.84
CA THR A 61 21.94 14.62 -3.44
C THR A 61 23.15 14.73 -2.50
N LYS A 62 24.34 15.01 -3.06
CA LYS A 62 25.58 15.12 -2.27
C LYS A 62 25.53 16.15 -1.13
N ASP A 63 24.73 17.21 -1.30
CA ASP A 63 24.52 18.24 -0.29
C ASP A 63 23.38 17.92 0.68
N GLY A 64 22.70 16.78 0.51
CA GLY A 64 21.60 16.31 1.34
C GLY A 64 20.31 17.14 1.21
N ARG A 65 20.20 18.02 0.21
CA ARG A 65 19.07 18.97 0.09
C ARG A 65 17.89 18.48 -0.72
N ALA A 66 18.03 17.35 -1.41
CA ALA A 66 16.96 16.75 -2.21
C ALA A 66 17.15 15.24 -2.33
N VAL A 67 16.08 14.53 -2.71
CA VAL A 67 16.18 13.17 -3.24
C VAL A 67 16.61 13.25 -4.69
N GLU A 68 17.71 12.60 -5.05
CA GLU A 68 18.22 12.52 -6.42
C GLU A 68 17.50 11.42 -7.21
N ARG A 69 17.34 10.23 -6.62
CA ARG A 69 16.65 9.10 -7.25
C ARG A 69 16.19 8.06 -6.25
N LEU A 70 15.29 7.19 -6.70
CA LEU A 70 14.86 5.98 -6.00
C LEU A 70 15.38 4.74 -6.71
N VAL A 71 15.84 3.74 -5.94
CA VAL A 71 16.32 2.46 -6.49
C VAL A 71 15.36 1.34 -6.09
N PRO A 72 14.58 0.78 -7.02
CA PRO A 72 13.58 -0.23 -6.69
C PRO A 72 14.23 -1.56 -6.30
N ARG A 73 13.69 -2.21 -5.26
CA ARG A 73 14.24 -3.43 -4.66
C ARG A 73 13.23 -4.55 -4.51
N ARG A 74 11.98 -4.23 -4.14
CA ARG A 74 10.96 -5.26 -3.87
C ARG A 74 9.56 -4.81 -4.26
N ILE A 75 8.71 -5.78 -4.59
CA ILE A 75 7.25 -5.63 -4.73
C ILE A 75 6.56 -6.49 -3.67
N ALA A 76 5.62 -5.90 -2.93
CA ALA A 76 4.77 -6.57 -1.95
C ALA A 76 3.29 -6.38 -2.29
N ALA A 77 2.42 -7.29 -1.84
CA ALA A 77 0.99 -7.03 -1.85
C ALA A 77 0.69 -6.02 -0.72
N PHE A 78 -0.08 -4.99 -1.04
CA PHE A 78 -0.40 -3.90 -0.11
C PHE A 78 -1.90 -3.65 -0.09
N ASN A 79 -2.42 -3.26 1.06
CA ASN A 79 -3.81 -2.90 1.25
C ASN A 79 -3.88 -1.52 1.92
N ASP A 80 -4.23 -0.48 1.16
CA ASP A 80 -4.33 0.89 1.64
C ASP A 80 -5.76 1.25 2.06
N CYS A 81 -6.35 0.48 2.98
CA CYS A 81 -7.77 0.58 3.31
C CYS A 81 -8.23 2.03 3.56
N SER A 82 -9.48 2.30 3.21
CA SER A 82 -10.07 3.64 3.39
C SER A 82 -11.50 3.61 3.91
N ILE A 83 -11.82 4.62 4.72
CA ILE A 83 -13.19 4.93 5.14
C ILE A 83 -13.79 5.88 4.11
N ARG A 84 -14.76 5.42 3.32
CA ARG A 84 -15.33 6.22 2.23
C ARG A 84 -16.30 7.29 2.73
N GLN A 85 -16.97 7.03 3.85
CA GLN A 85 -17.89 7.97 4.49
C GLN A 85 -17.44 8.25 5.92
N LEU A 86 -16.82 9.41 6.12
CA LEU A 86 -16.39 9.88 7.43
C LEU A 86 -16.74 11.36 7.57
N ASP A 87 -17.80 11.64 8.32
CA ASP A 87 -18.29 12.99 8.56
C ASP A 87 -17.26 13.81 9.36
N GLY A 88 -17.10 15.08 9.01
CA GLY A 88 -16.19 16.00 9.70
C GLY A 88 -14.70 15.86 9.35
N SER A 89 -14.32 14.92 8.47
CA SER A 89 -12.93 14.79 8.02
C SER A 89 -12.52 15.92 7.07
N SER A 90 -11.38 16.54 7.36
CA SER A 90 -10.76 17.62 6.61
C SER A 90 -9.53 17.17 5.81
N LYS A 91 -8.86 16.09 6.25
CA LYS A 91 -7.66 15.54 5.62
C LYS A 91 -7.89 14.12 5.11
N LEU A 92 -7.14 13.73 4.08
CA LEU A 92 -7.20 12.36 3.55
C LEU A 92 -6.65 11.34 4.55
N SER A 93 -5.65 11.74 5.35
CA SER A 93 -5.06 10.90 6.40
C SER A 93 -6.09 10.43 7.42
N GLU A 94 -7.06 11.26 7.79
CA GLU A 94 -8.11 10.90 8.75
C GLU A 94 -8.99 9.75 8.23
N LYS A 95 -9.19 9.65 6.91
CA LYS A 95 -9.95 8.56 6.27
C LYS A 95 -9.13 7.28 6.08
N LYS A 96 -7.80 7.39 6.13
CA LYS A 96 -6.87 6.32 5.78
C LYS A 96 -6.13 5.75 7.01
N ASN A 97 -5.96 6.53 8.06
CA ASN A 97 -5.12 6.19 9.22
C ASN A 97 -5.96 6.28 10.52
N TRP A 98 -6.97 5.42 10.67
CA TRP A 98 -7.88 5.46 11.82
C TRP A 98 -7.37 4.73 13.08
N GLY A 99 -6.14 4.21 13.04
CA GLY A 99 -5.52 3.52 14.16
C GLY A 99 -4.56 2.40 13.74
N PHE A 100 -4.20 1.58 14.73
CA PHE A 100 -3.43 0.35 14.53
C PHE A 100 -4.12 -0.57 13.53
N GLY A 101 -3.37 -1.09 12.56
CA GLY A 101 -3.94 -1.99 11.56
C GLY A 101 -5.03 -1.35 10.73
N SER A 102 -4.81 -0.14 10.22
CA SER A 102 -5.65 0.46 9.17
C SER A 102 -5.18 0.11 7.76
N LYS A 103 -4.02 -0.56 7.63
CA LYS A 103 -3.39 -0.95 6.35
C LYS A 103 -2.74 -2.32 6.44
N GLY A 104 -2.39 -2.88 5.29
CA GLY A 104 -1.73 -4.17 5.19
C GLY A 104 -0.53 -4.20 4.26
N ILE A 105 0.48 -5.00 4.60
CA ILE A 105 1.56 -5.38 3.69
C ILE A 105 1.91 -6.87 3.85
N SER A 106 2.15 -7.57 2.74
CA SER A 106 2.54 -8.97 2.77
C SER A 106 3.93 -9.16 3.40
N LEU A 107 4.08 -10.22 4.21
CA LEU A 107 5.39 -10.63 4.76
C LEU A 107 6.38 -11.02 3.67
N ARG A 108 5.88 -11.65 2.61
CA ARG A 108 6.67 -12.06 1.45
C ARG A 108 6.62 -10.96 0.39
N SER A 109 7.69 -10.89 -0.40
CA SER A 109 7.82 -9.93 -1.49
C SER A 109 8.62 -10.53 -2.63
N PHE A 110 8.37 -10.06 -3.84
CA PHE A 110 9.23 -10.33 -4.98
C PHE A 110 10.45 -9.44 -4.93
N ARG A 111 11.64 -10.01 -5.10
CA ARG A 111 12.85 -9.23 -5.34
C ARG A 111 12.85 -8.73 -6.78
N ILE A 112 13.16 -7.45 -6.96
CA ILE A 112 13.28 -6.82 -8.27
C ILE A 112 14.57 -6.01 -8.32
N ASN A 113 15.12 -5.86 -9.52
CA ASN A 113 16.31 -5.04 -9.76
C ASN A 113 16.02 -3.79 -10.59
N SER A 114 14.79 -3.68 -11.11
CA SER A 114 14.32 -2.62 -11.99
C SER A 114 12.79 -2.71 -12.07
N ILE A 115 12.15 -1.57 -12.29
CA ILE A 115 10.75 -1.50 -12.71
C ILE A 115 10.60 -1.06 -14.17
N SER A 116 11.69 -0.94 -14.93
CA SER A 116 11.66 -0.46 -16.33
C SER A 116 10.88 -1.43 -17.23
N ARG A 117 10.42 -0.95 -18.38
CA ARG A 117 9.65 -1.75 -19.34
C ARG A 117 10.42 -3.01 -19.76
N GLY A 118 9.76 -4.15 -19.78
CA GLY A 118 10.31 -5.47 -20.07
C GLY A 118 11.00 -6.15 -18.88
N SER A 119 11.06 -5.51 -17.72
CA SER A 119 11.61 -6.11 -16.50
C SER A 119 10.69 -7.21 -15.93
N TYR A 120 11.11 -7.85 -14.83
CA TYR A 120 10.29 -8.86 -14.15
C TYR A 120 8.93 -8.31 -13.70
N VAL A 121 8.84 -7.03 -13.38
CA VAL A 121 7.61 -6.39 -12.88
C VAL A 121 6.48 -6.44 -13.91
N ASP A 122 6.77 -6.42 -15.22
CA ASP A 122 5.75 -6.51 -16.28
C ASP A 122 5.02 -7.86 -16.35
N GLN A 123 5.55 -8.86 -15.65
CA GLN A 123 4.97 -10.19 -15.51
C GLN A 123 4.08 -10.30 -14.26
N LEU A 124 4.08 -9.28 -13.40
CA LEU A 124 3.33 -9.28 -12.16
C LEU A 124 1.93 -8.74 -12.39
N CYS A 125 0.94 -9.42 -11.83
CA CYS A 125 -0.46 -9.02 -11.84
C CYS A 125 -1.02 -9.05 -10.43
N MET A 126 -1.72 -7.97 -10.05
CA MET A 126 -2.42 -7.87 -8.77
C MET A 126 -3.88 -8.28 -8.94
N ALA A 127 -4.43 -9.00 -7.97
CA ALA A 127 -5.86 -9.20 -7.83
C ALA A 127 -6.23 -9.25 -6.35
N SER A 128 -7.50 -9.08 -6.01
CA SER A 128 -7.95 -9.20 -4.64
C SER A 128 -9.33 -9.82 -4.52
N TYR A 129 -9.55 -10.44 -3.36
CA TYR A 129 -10.73 -11.21 -3.03
C TYR A 129 -11.22 -10.85 -1.63
N ILE A 130 -12.51 -10.97 -1.41
CA ILE A 130 -13.11 -10.88 -0.08
C ILE A 130 -13.81 -12.21 0.21
N LYS A 131 -13.58 -12.73 1.40
CA LYS A 131 -14.33 -13.86 1.94
C LYS A 131 -15.23 -13.39 3.07
N ARG A 132 -16.51 -13.72 2.95
CA ARG A 132 -17.56 -13.40 3.94
C ARG A 132 -18.27 -14.68 4.31
N GLY A 133 -17.96 -15.19 5.51
CA GLY A 133 -18.36 -16.53 5.92
C GLY A 133 -17.80 -17.57 4.96
N ASP A 134 -18.66 -18.36 4.33
CA ASP A 134 -18.25 -19.44 3.41
C ASP A 134 -18.18 -18.99 1.93
N GLN A 135 -18.49 -17.72 1.65
CA GLN A 135 -18.52 -17.21 0.27
C GLN A 135 -17.30 -16.34 -0.03
N THR A 136 -16.67 -16.60 -1.18
CA THR A 136 -15.56 -15.80 -1.70
C THR A 136 -16.00 -15.03 -2.93
N PHE A 137 -15.61 -13.76 -2.99
CA PHE A 137 -15.96 -12.82 -4.04
C PHE A 137 -14.70 -12.20 -4.65
N ASP A 138 -14.67 -12.11 -5.98
CA ASP A 138 -13.67 -11.31 -6.69
C ASP A 138 -13.91 -9.84 -6.37
N TYR A 139 -12.92 -9.16 -5.80
CA TYR A 139 -13.06 -7.78 -5.34
C TYR A 139 -12.45 -6.77 -6.32
N SER A 140 -11.30 -7.09 -6.90
CA SER A 140 -10.67 -6.28 -7.94
C SER A 140 -10.57 -7.02 -9.27
N ILE A 141 -10.60 -6.24 -10.35
CA ILE A 141 -10.25 -6.73 -11.68
C ILE A 141 -8.74 -6.99 -11.68
N PRO A 142 -8.26 -8.14 -12.20
CA PRO A 142 -6.84 -8.39 -12.33
C PRO A 142 -6.12 -7.24 -13.02
N ALA A 143 -5.11 -6.69 -12.35
CA ALA A 143 -4.38 -5.49 -12.74
C ALA A 143 -2.90 -5.84 -13.00
N PRO A 144 -2.53 -6.14 -14.27
CA PRO A 144 -1.14 -6.31 -14.65
C PRO A 144 -0.36 -5.01 -14.48
N ALA A 145 0.83 -5.07 -13.87
CA ALA A 145 1.66 -3.89 -13.61
C ALA A 145 1.99 -3.12 -14.90
N ARG A 146 2.20 -3.83 -16.01
CA ARG A 146 2.45 -3.26 -17.35
C ARG A 146 1.35 -2.34 -17.88
N ASN A 147 0.13 -2.44 -17.31
CA ASN A 147 -1.04 -1.67 -17.72
C ASN A 147 -1.29 -0.44 -16.82
N TYR A 148 -0.44 -0.20 -15.82
CA TYR A 148 -0.59 0.95 -14.93
C TYR A 148 -0.39 2.26 -15.72
N LEU A 149 -1.28 3.23 -15.50
CA LEU A 149 -1.34 4.48 -16.27
C LEU A 149 -0.05 5.32 -16.15
N LEU A 150 0.55 5.34 -14.96
CA LEU A 150 1.85 5.91 -14.69
C LEU A 150 2.71 4.81 -14.05
N PHE A 151 3.71 4.33 -14.78
CA PHE A 151 4.56 3.23 -14.32
C PHE A 151 5.99 3.35 -14.85
N HIS A 152 6.83 2.38 -14.49
CA HIS A 152 8.24 2.33 -14.90
C HIS A 152 9.03 3.57 -14.47
N ASP A 153 10.04 3.95 -15.26
CA ASP A 153 10.94 5.06 -14.96
C ASP A 153 10.17 6.38 -14.76
N ALA A 154 9.11 6.61 -15.55
CA ALA A 154 8.24 7.79 -15.42
C ALA A 154 7.55 7.89 -14.05
N LEU A 155 7.21 6.75 -13.43
CA LEU A 155 6.67 6.74 -12.07
C LEU A 155 7.73 7.13 -11.04
N LEU A 156 8.96 6.61 -11.14
CA LEU A 156 10.04 6.97 -10.21
C LEU A 156 10.40 8.45 -10.33
N ASP A 157 10.53 8.95 -11.55
CA ASP A 157 10.83 10.37 -11.82
C ASP A 157 9.73 11.27 -11.24
N TRP A 158 8.47 10.91 -11.45
CA TRP A 158 7.33 11.63 -10.87
C TRP A 158 7.34 11.59 -9.33
N ILE A 159 7.61 10.44 -8.71
CA ILE A 159 7.68 10.34 -7.24
C ILE A 159 8.82 11.22 -6.69
N VAL A 160 10.00 11.19 -7.31
CA VAL A 160 11.15 12.02 -6.90
C VAL A 160 10.80 13.51 -7.04
N GLU A 161 10.19 13.90 -8.16
CA GLU A 161 9.71 15.27 -8.38
C GLU A 161 8.72 15.69 -7.28
N ARG A 162 7.72 14.85 -6.98
CA ARG A 162 6.74 15.11 -5.91
C ARG A 162 7.38 15.17 -4.53
N ILE A 163 8.30 14.28 -4.18
CA ILE A 163 9.01 14.30 -2.89
C ILE A 163 9.66 15.68 -2.68
N ASN A 164 10.34 16.18 -3.69
CA ASN A 164 11.12 17.40 -3.61
C ASN A 164 10.29 18.69 -3.74
N THR A 165 9.11 18.65 -4.35
CA THR A 165 8.38 19.87 -4.75
C THR A 165 6.97 20.00 -4.16
N GLN A 166 6.40 18.94 -3.61
CA GLN A 166 5.05 18.98 -3.03
C GLN A 166 5.03 19.83 -1.76
N THR A 167 4.15 20.84 -1.75
CA THR A 167 3.93 21.76 -0.64
C THR A 167 2.69 21.37 0.18
N ASP A 168 2.61 21.79 1.44
CA ASP A 168 1.41 21.60 2.28
C ASP A 168 0.25 22.41 1.69
N THR A 169 -0.76 21.72 1.17
CA THR A 169 -1.91 22.33 0.49
C THR A 169 -3.16 21.47 0.64
N ASP A 170 -4.28 22.07 1.03
CA ASP A 170 -5.58 21.43 1.25
C ASP A 170 -5.51 20.16 2.13
N LYS A 171 -5.29 19.00 1.50
CA LYS A 171 -5.21 17.67 2.11
C LYS A 171 -3.85 16.99 1.98
N TRP A 172 -2.90 17.63 1.31
CA TRP A 172 -1.57 17.12 1.03
C TRP A 172 -0.54 17.70 1.99
N GLU A 173 0.49 16.92 2.30
CA GLU A 173 1.56 17.31 3.20
C GLU A 173 2.87 17.43 2.43
N GLU A 174 3.79 18.25 2.93
CA GLU A 174 5.18 18.27 2.43
C GLU A 174 5.87 16.95 2.73
N ILE A 175 6.71 16.47 1.80
CA ILE A 175 7.33 15.15 1.90
C ILE A 175 8.80 15.25 2.28
N PHE A 176 9.61 16.00 1.51
CA PHE A 176 11.05 16.12 1.79
C PHE A 176 11.35 16.61 3.22
N PRO A 177 10.67 17.65 3.76
CA PRO A 177 10.85 18.06 5.15
C PRO A 177 10.57 16.93 6.16
N ARG A 178 9.61 16.04 5.88
CA ARG A 178 9.34 14.86 6.71
C ARG A 178 10.45 13.83 6.63
N LEU A 179 11.03 13.61 5.45
CA LEU A 179 12.21 12.74 5.30
C LEU A 179 13.40 13.28 6.11
N VAL A 180 13.62 14.60 6.10
CA VAL A 180 14.67 15.25 6.91
C VAL A 180 14.37 15.09 8.40
N GLN A 181 13.12 15.33 8.81
CA GLN A 181 12.69 15.12 10.18
C GLN A 181 12.91 13.67 10.61
N SER A 182 12.68 12.70 9.71
CA SER A 182 12.97 11.26 9.79
C SER A 182 14.45 10.85 9.74
N ASP A 183 15.39 11.79 9.95
CA ASP A 183 16.85 11.54 9.91
C ASP A 183 17.29 10.84 8.62
N TYR A 184 16.83 11.36 7.50
CA TYR A 184 17.26 10.94 6.16
C TYR A 184 17.16 9.42 5.95
N PRO A 185 15.94 8.83 6.00
CA PRO A 185 15.77 7.40 5.85
C PRO A 185 16.39 6.93 4.54
N VAL A 186 17.08 5.79 4.58
CA VAL A 186 17.76 5.24 3.39
C VAL A 186 16.85 4.39 2.51
N SER A 187 15.60 4.17 2.92
CA SER A 187 14.62 3.38 2.16
C SER A 187 13.18 3.75 2.50
N MET A 188 12.25 3.45 1.61
CA MET A 188 10.81 3.67 1.80
C MET A 188 9.97 2.60 1.11
N TRP A 189 8.75 2.40 1.63
CA TRP A 189 7.66 1.72 0.94
C TRP A 189 6.71 2.74 0.32
N ILE A 190 6.30 2.50 -0.92
CA ILE A 190 5.39 3.34 -1.68
C ILE A 190 4.22 2.48 -2.15
N ALA A 191 3.00 2.84 -1.76
CA ALA A 191 1.78 2.22 -2.26
C ALA A 191 1.46 2.84 -3.65
N LEU A 192 1.29 2.00 -4.68
CA LEU A 192 1.27 2.45 -6.08
C LEU A 192 -0.12 2.81 -6.62
N GLY A 193 -1.14 2.84 -5.77
CA GLY A 193 -2.52 3.09 -6.15
C GLY A 193 -3.31 1.81 -6.40
N ALA A 194 -4.59 1.84 -6.03
CA ALA A 194 -5.51 0.73 -6.19
C ALA A 194 -5.88 0.45 -7.64
N GLY A 195 -6.12 -0.84 -7.93
CA GLY A 195 -6.69 -1.30 -9.19
C GLY A 195 -8.19 -1.01 -9.31
N GLU A 196 -8.77 -1.36 -10.45
CA GLU A 196 -10.21 -1.26 -10.68
C GLU A 196 -10.97 -2.32 -9.86
N TYR A 197 -12.11 -1.95 -9.28
CA TYR A 197 -12.98 -2.89 -8.58
C TYR A 197 -13.90 -3.63 -9.54
N THR A 198 -14.29 -4.85 -9.18
CA THR A 198 -15.39 -5.57 -9.86
C THR A 198 -16.72 -4.86 -9.58
N ASP A 199 -17.79 -5.24 -10.29
CA ASP A 199 -19.15 -4.78 -9.96
C ASP A 199 -19.51 -5.10 -8.51
N TRP A 200 -19.08 -6.27 -8.01
CA TRP A 200 -19.29 -6.62 -6.62
C TRP A 200 -18.49 -5.70 -5.68
N GLY A 201 -17.19 -5.49 -5.94
CA GLY A 201 -16.34 -4.64 -5.11
C GLY A 201 -16.76 -3.17 -5.08
N ASN A 202 -17.34 -2.65 -6.17
CA ASN A 202 -17.88 -1.29 -6.22
C ASN A 202 -19.15 -1.12 -5.37
N ASN A 203 -19.93 -2.19 -5.18
CA ASN A 203 -21.24 -2.14 -4.52
C ASN A 203 -21.26 -2.76 -3.12
N ASN A 204 -20.13 -3.31 -2.65
CA ASN A 204 -20.04 -3.97 -1.35
C ASN A 204 -18.87 -3.39 -0.53
N PHE A 205 -19.18 -3.04 0.71
CA PHE A 205 -18.21 -2.59 1.71
C PHE A 205 -17.87 -3.71 2.67
N LEU A 206 -16.71 -3.58 3.31
CA LEU A 206 -16.23 -4.50 4.33
C LEU A 206 -17.16 -4.48 5.55
N GLN A 207 -17.27 -5.64 6.18
CA GLN A 207 -17.95 -5.87 7.44
C GLN A 207 -16.97 -6.47 8.46
N PRO A 208 -17.21 -6.30 9.77
CA PRO A 208 -16.45 -7.05 10.77
C PRO A 208 -16.52 -8.55 10.49
N LYS A 209 -15.38 -9.23 10.66
CA LYS A 209 -15.13 -10.65 10.34
C LYS A 209 -15.02 -10.99 8.85
N ASP A 210 -15.11 -10.01 7.95
CA ASP A 210 -14.67 -10.25 6.58
C ASP A 210 -13.17 -10.56 6.56
N GLU A 211 -12.79 -11.48 5.69
CA GLU A 211 -11.40 -11.77 5.38
C GLU A 211 -11.09 -11.23 3.99
N THR A 212 -9.87 -10.75 3.80
CA THR A 212 -9.43 -10.15 2.53
C THR A 212 -8.14 -10.79 2.09
N LEU A 213 -8.01 -10.98 0.79
CA LEU A 213 -6.82 -11.51 0.17
C LEU A 213 -6.39 -10.57 -0.94
N VAL A 214 -5.30 -9.85 -0.74
CA VAL A 214 -4.61 -9.13 -1.83
C VAL A 214 -3.45 -9.98 -2.30
N LEU A 215 -3.43 -10.32 -3.58
CA LEU A 215 -2.42 -11.20 -4.15
C LEU A 215 -1.71 -10.55 -5.34
N ILE A 216 -0.43 -10.87 -5.48
CA ILE A 216 0.36 -10.55 -6.67
C ILE A 216 0.95 -11.87 -7.18
N TYR A 217 0.72 -12.15 -8.45
CA TYR A 217 1.18 -13.38 -9.09
C TYR A 217 2.00 -13.10 -10.35
N ASP A 218 2.93 -14.01 -10.63
CA ASP A 218 3.70 -14.06 -11.89
C ASP A 218 2.83 -14.72 -12.97
N GLU A 219 2.37 -13.92 -13.94
CA GLU A 219 1.55 -14.36 -15.06
C GLU A 219 2.24 -15.39 -15.97
N LYS A 220 3.57 -15.50 -15.97
CA LYS A 220 4.22 -16.61 -16.71
C LYS A 220 3.95 -17.96 -16.06
N ARG A 221 3.80 -17.99 -14.73
CA ARG A 221 3.47 -19.20 -13.97
C ARG A 221 1.97 -19.42 -13.88
N TYR A 222 1.21 -18.35 -13.74
CA TYR A 222 -0.25 -18.36 -13.62
C TYR A 222 -0.90 -17.53 -14.74
N PRO A 223 -0.84 -17.99 -16.02
CA PRO A 223 -1.30 -17.21 -17.18
C PRO A 223 -2.82 -16.97 -17.21
N LYS A 224 -3.58 -17.67 -16.37
CA LYS A 224 -5.02 -17.49 -16.19
C LYS A 224 -5.37 -16.96 -14.79
N GLY A 225 -4.38 -16.48 -14.05
CA GLY A 225 -4.51 -16.19 -12.62
C GLY A 225 -4.51 -17.45 -11.75
N PRO A 226 -4.54 -17.28 -10.42
CA PRO A 226 -4.72 -18.39 -9.48
C PRO A 226 -6.10 -19.03 -9.67
N SER A 227 -6.18 -20.34 -9.50
CA SER A 227 -7.48 -21.05 -9.54
C SER A 227 -8.30 -20.71 -8.29
N ALA A 228 -9.63 -20.86 -8.37
CA ALA A 228 -10.51 -20.68 -7.21
C ALA A 228 -10.08 -21.54 -6.02
N GLY A 229 -9.72 -22.81 -6.24
CA GLY A 229 -9.23 -23.69 -5.18
C GLY A 229 -7.90 -23.21 -4.54
N LEU A 230 -7.03 -22.57 -5.32
CA LEU A 230 -5.82 -21.96 -4.79
C LEU A 230 -6.14 -20.71 -3.96
N VAL A 231 -7.04 -19.84 -4.44
CA VAL A 231 -7.54 -18.69 -3.68
C VAL A 231 -8.12 -19.13 -2.34
N GLU A 232 -8.99 -20.15 -2.33
CA GLU A 232 -9.57 -20.70 -1.09
C GLU A 232 -8.51 -21.23 -0.13
N SER A 233 -7.46 -21.87 -0.63
CA SER A 233 -6.36 -22.32 0.23
C SER A 233 -5.57 -21.16 0.84
N LEU A 234 -5.43 -20.03 0.13
CA LEU A 234 -4.70 -18.87 0.65
C LEU A 234 -5.46 -18.15 1.79
N PHE A 235 -6.78 -18.31 1.90
CA PHE A 235 -7.57 -17.88 3.05
C PHE A 235 -7.40 -18.79 4.28
N GLN A 236 -6.78 -19.97 4.14
CA GLN A 236 -6.53 -20.90 5.25
C GLN A 236 -5.10 -20.77 5.82
N ASP A 237 -4.46 -19.62 5.59
CA ASP A 237 -3.08 -19.31 6.02
C ASP A 237 -2.01 -20.30 5.52
N PHE A 238 -2.27 -20.99 4.39
CA PHE A 238 -1.25 -21.79 3.73
C PHE A 238 -0.18 -20.89 3.08
N ASP A 239 1.07 -21.36 3.11
CA ASP A 239 2.16 -20.69 2.41
C ASP A 239 1.84 -20.53 0.92
N ALA A 240 1.90 -19.29 0.44
CA ALA A 240 1.70 -19.01 -0.97
C ALA A 240 2.73 -19.80 -1.82
N PRO A 241 2.30 -20.49 -2.89
CA PRO A 241 3.21 -21.25 -3.74
C PRO A 241 4.17 -20.30 -4.47
N GLU A 242 5.21 -20.87 -5.07
CA GLU A 242 6.15 -20.10 -5.88
C GLU A 242 5.42 -19.33 -6.99
N GLY A 243 5.81 -18.06 -7.18
CA GLY A 243 5.18 -17.16 -8.13
C GLY A 243 3.93 -16.46 -7.61
N ILE A 244 3.56 -16.61 -6.34
CA ILE A 244 2.50 -15.84 -5.68
C ILE A 244 3.05 -15.24 -4.37
N ILE A 245 2.70 -13.98 -4.14
CA ILE A 245 2.71 -13.37 -2.81
C ILE A 245 1.28 -12.99 -2.44
N ALA A 246 0.95 -13.17 -1.17
CA ALA A 246 -0.39 -12.94 -0.65
C ALA A 246 -0.32 -12.13 0.65
N LEU A 247 -1.29 -11.26 0.81
CA LEU A 247 -1.63 -10.55 2.03
C LEU A 247 -3.04 -11.00 2.40
N HIS A 248 -3.11 -11.91 3.37
CA HIS A 248 -4.38 -12.34 3.97
C HIS A 248 -4.61 -11.51 5.23
N GLN A 249 -5.77 -10.85 5.35
CA GLN A 249 -6.12 -10.07 6.53
C GLN A 249 -7.55 -10.31 6.97
N THR A 250 -7.75 -10.50 8.27
CA THR A 250 -9.07 -10.53 8.91
C THR A 250 -9.40 -9.16 9.50
N PHE A 251 -10.64 -8.71 9.30
CA PHE A 251 -11.14 -7.45 9.86
C PHE A 251 -11.81 -7.72 11.22
N VAL A 252 -11.25 -7.17 12.30
CA VAL A 252 -11.69 -7.42 13.68
C VAL A 252 -12.43 -6.25 14.31
#